data_AF-A0AAZ3QIN1-F1
#
_entry.id   AF-A0AAZ3QIN1-F1
#
_cell.length_a   1.000
_cell.length_b   1.000
_cell.length_c   1.000
_cell.angle_alpha   90.00
_cell.angle_beta   90.00
_cell.angle_gamma   90.00
#
_symmetry.space_group_name_H-M   'P 1'
#
loop_
_entity.id
_entity.type
_entity.pdbx_description
1 polymer ?
#
loop_
_entity_poly.entity_id
_entity_poly.type
_entity_poly.pdbx_seq_one_letter_code
_entity_poly.pdbx_strand_id
1 'polypeptide(L)'
;MSAALKVPKNTVVSIVLKWKKFGTTKTRPRVGRPAKLSNRGRRAMVREVTKNPMVTLKELQSSSVEMGEPSRRTILSAALHQIRPLLLCRQVCGRHNSGRLDYQQRRDGLQGGGEGPRSVVSGK
;
A
#
# COMPACT_ATOMS: atom_id res chain seq x y z
N MET A 1 -34.68 -30.70 15.87
CA MET A 1 -33.51 -30.17 15.11
C MET A 1 -32.25 -31.03 15.28
N SER A 2 -31.71 -31.25 16.48
CA SER A 2 -30.47 -32.06 16.66
C SER A 2 -30.61 -33.53 16.23
N ALA A 3 -31.73 -34.19 16.59
CA ALA A 3 -31.99 -35.59 16.20
C ALA A 3 -32.09 -35.78 14.67
N ALA A 4 -32.70 -34.83 13.96
CA ALA A 4 -32.83 -34.86 12.51
C ALA A 4 -31.49 -34.69 11.78
N LEU A 5 -30.55 -33.94 12.39
CA LEU A 5 -29.26 -33.61 11.78
C LEU A 5 -28.14 -34.58 12.19
N LYS A 6 -28.37 -35.54 13.10
CA LYS A 6 -27.34 -36.43 13.69
C LYS A 6 -26.13 -35.66 14.26
N VAL A 7 -26.37 -34.46 14.79
CA VAL A 7 -25.32 -33.59 15.37
C VAL A 7 -25.57 -33.43 16.88
N PRO A 8 -24.53 -33.48 17.73
CA PRO A 8 -24.67 -33.26 19.17
C PRO A 8 -25.36 -31.91 19.49
N LYS A 9 -26.20 -31.89 20.53
CA LYS A 9 -26.94 -30.68 20.96
C LYS A 9 -26.01 -29.49 21.21
N ASN A 10 -24.84 -29.72 21.82
CA ASN A 10 -23.84 -28.68 22.11
C ASN A 10 -23.34 -27.96 20.84
N THR A 11 -23.13 -28.72 19.76
CA THR A 11 -22.71 -28.17 18.47
C THR A 11 -23.80 -27.28 17.88
N VAL A 12 -25.06 -27.73 17.91
CA VAL A 12 -26.21 -26.92 17.44
C VAL A 12 -26.31 -25.61 18.22
N VAL A 13 -26.24 -25.67 19.55
CA VAL A 13 -26.26 -24.47 20.41
C VAL A 13 -25.10 -23.53 20.06
N SER A 14 -23.88 -24.05 19.89
CA SER A 14 -22.70 -23.24 19.55
C SER A 14 -22.83 -22.55 18.18
N ILE A 15 -23.44 -23.21 17.20
CA ILE A 15 -23.69 -22.65 15.87
C ILE A 15 -24.71 -21.52 15.96
N VAL A 16 -25.82 -21.74 16.68
CA VAL A 16 -26.85 -20.71 16.87
C VAL A 16 -26.29 -19.48 17.59
N LEU A 17 -25.52 -19.67 18.67
CA LEU A 17 -24.88 -18.57 19.40
C LEU A 17 -23.90 -17.79 18.50
N LYS A 18 -23.10 -18.51 17.70
CA LYS A 18 -22.16 -17.90 16.74
C LYS A 18 -22.90 -17.10 15.67
N TRP A 19 -24.00 -17.63 15.14
CA TRP A 19 -24.83 -16.95 14.16
C TRP A 19 -25.48 -15.69 14.75
N LYS A 20 -26.04 -15.76 15.96
CA LYS A 20 -26.56 -14.57 16.67
C LYS A 20 -25.49 -13.48 16.87
N LYS A 21 -24.25 -13.87 17.13
CA LYS A 21 -23.14 -12.93 17.39
C LYS A 21 -22.52 -12.31 16.12
N PHE A 22 -22.37 -13.10 15.05
CA PHE A 22 -21.59 -12.72 13.87
C PHE A 22 -22.36 -12.78 12.55
N GLY A 23 -23.64 -13.18 12.57
CA GLY A 23 -24.47 -13.35 11.37
C GLY A 23 -24.01 -14.47 10.43
N THR A 24 -23.07 -15.32 10.84
CA THR A 24 -22.42 -16.30 9.96
C THR A 24 -22.36 -17.69 10.60
N THR A 25 -22.61 -18.71 9.79
CA THR A 25 -22.44 -20.13 10.16
C THR A 25 -21.09 -20.69 9.74
N LYS A 26 -20.37 -19.99 8.84
CA LYS A 26 -19.02 -20.36 8.38
C LYS A 26 -18.03 -20.37 9.55
N THR A 27 -17.12 -21.34 9.55
CA THR A 27 -16.02 -21.40 10.52
C THR A 27 -15.11 -20.19 10.32
N ARG A 28 -14.94 -19.39 11.37
CA ARG A 28 -14.01 -18.25 11.35
C ARG A 28 -12.58 -18.75 11.53
N PRO A 29 -11.59 -18.11 10.90
CA PRO A 29 -10.20 -18.41 11.17
C PRO A 29 -9.92 -18.22 12.67
N ARG A 30 -9.10 -19.09 13.23
CA ARG A 30 -8.65 -18.95 14.62
C ARG A 30 -7.84 -17.66 14.75
N VAL A 31 -7.97 -16.98 15.87
CA VAL A 31 -7.08 -15.86 16.20
C VAL A 31 -5.69 -16.45 16.42
N GLY A 32 -4.74 -16.09 15.56
CA GLY A 32 -3.36 -16.50 15.66
C GLY A 32 -2.55 -15.63 16.63
N ARG A 33 -1.24 -15.85 16.67
CA ARG A 33 -0.30 -15.06 17.47
C ARG A 33 -0.25 -13.60 16.97
N PRO A 34 -0.38 -12.59 17.85
CA PRO A 34 -0.21 -11.20 17.46
C PRO A 34 1.15 -10.92 16.81
N ALA A 35 1.17 -10.01 15.83
CA ALA A 35 2.40 -9.60 15.18
C ALA A 35 3.29 -8.82 16.15
N LYS A 36 4.61 -9.01 16.04
CA LYS A 36 5.60 -8.27 16.85
C LYS A 36 5.71 -6.79 16.50
N LEU A 37 5.30 -6.41 15.28
CA LEU A 37 5.23 -5.02 14.82
C LEU A 37 3.76 -4.56 14.85
N SER A 38 3.50 -3.46 15.54
CA SER A 38 2.17 -2.85 15.58
C SER A 38 1.72 -2.36 14.19
N ASN A 39 0.41 -2.22 14.00
CA ASN A 39 -0.13 -1.66 12.75
C ASN A 39 0.31 -0.20 12.53
N ARG A 40 0.53 0.56 13.61
CA ARG A 40 1.09 1.92 13.56
C ARG A 40 2.53 1.89 13.07
N GLY A 41 3.40 1.08 13.69
CA GLY A 41 4.80 0.94 13.30
C GLY A 41 4.95 0.45 11.86
N ARG A 42 4.12 -0.51 11.43
CA ARG A 42 4.08 -0.98 10.04
C ARG A 42 3.76 0.14 9.05
N ARG A 43 2.73 0.94 9.31
CA ARG A 43 2.36 2.07 8.43
C ARG A 43 3.43 3.14 8.38
N ALA A 44 4.07 3.46 9.51
CA ALA A 44 5.18 4.41 9.56
C ALA A 44 6.36 3.93 8.71
N MET A 45 6.78 2.68 8.90
CA MET A 45 7.85 2.06 8.10
C MET A 45 7.53 2.09 6.60
N VAL A 46 6.29 1.75 6.20
CA VAL A 46 5.88 1.82 4.78
C VAL A 46 6.01 3.22 4.23
N ARG A 47 5.60 4.25 4.98
CA ARG A 47 5.70 5.64 4.53
C ARG A 47 7.14 6.07 4.33
N GLU A 48 8.04 5.74 5.26
CA GLU A 48 9.45 6.11 5.17
C GLU A 48 10.14 5.46 3.97
N VAL A 49 9.93 4.17 3.74
CA VAL A 49 10.47 3.46 2.57
C VAL A 49 9.86 3.95 1.26
N THR A 50 8.59 4.37 1.28
CA THR A 50 7.93 4.91 0.08
C THR A 50 8.46 6.31 -0.29
N LYS A 51 8.82 7.13 0.70
CA LYS A 51 9.45 8.43 0.45
C LYS A 51 10.87 8.25 -0.06
N ASN A 52 11.65 7.42 0.63
CA ASN A 52 13.07 7.20 0.37
C ASN A 52 13.34 5.69 0.23
N PRO A 53 13.32 5.13 -0.99
CA PRO A 53 13.46 3.69 -1.19
C PRO A 53 14.86 3.15 -0.87
N MET A 54 15.86 4.04 -0.78
CA MET A 54 17.24 3.69 -0.41
C MET A 54 17.48 3.66 1.11
N VAL A 55 16.44 3.81 1.94
CA VAL A 55 16.59 3.84 3.39
C VAL A 55 17.09 2.50 3.93
N THR A 56 18.04 2.56 4.85
CA THR A 56 18.68 1.38 5.43
C THR A 56 17.89 0.82 6.61
N LEU A 57 18.10 -0.46 6.94
CA LEU A 57 17.46 -1.08 8.11
C LEU A 57 17.85 -0.41 9.44
N LYS A 58 19.03 0.21 9.52
CA LYS A 58 19.49 0.92 10.72
C LYS A 58 18.69 2.20 10.93
N GLU A 59 18.49 2.98 9.87
CA GLU A 59 17.69 4.22 9.92
C GLU A 59 16.23 3.91 10.26
N LEU A 60 15.66 2.85 9.66
CA LEU A 60 14.32 2.40 10.02
C LEU A 60 14.23 1.99 11.49
N GLN A 61 15.26 1.34 12.03
CA GLN A 61 15.30 0.99 13.45
C GLN A 61 15.33 2.24 14.34
N SER A 62 16.14 3.25 13.99
CA SER A 62 16.19 4.52 14.73
C SER A 62 14.82 5.22 14.71
N SER A 63 14.18 5.33 13.55
CA SER A 63 12.83 5.91 13.43
C SER A 63 11.78 5.14 14.25
N SER A 64 11.93 3.82 14.37
CA SER A 64 11.05 2.96 15.16
C SER A 64 11.19 3.25 16.65
N VAL A 65 12.41 3.51 17.13
CA VAL A 65 12.69 3.88 18.52
C VAL A 65 12.11 5.26 18.84
N GLU A 66 12.30 6.24 17.95
CA GLU A 66 11.73 7.60 18.08
C GLU A 66 10.21 7.58 18.18
N MET A 67 9.55 6.68 17.44
CA MET A 67 8.10 6.49 17.46
C MET A 67 7.56 5.78 18.72
N GLY A 68 8.44 5.37 19.64
CA GLY A 68 8.12 4.64 20.86
C GLY A 68 7.89 3.13 20.66
N GLU A 69 8.25 2.60 19.48
CA GLU A 69 7.99 1.21 19.08
C GLU A 69 9.30 0.51 18.71
N PRO A 70 10.21 0.25 19.66
CA PRO A 70 11.52 -0.32 19.36
C PRO A 70 11.38 -1.71 18.72
N SER A 71 11.73 -1.81 17.44
CA SER A 71 11.65 -3.05 16.67
C SER A 71 13.03 -3.62 16.39
N ARG A 72 13.17 -4.95 16.45
CA ARG A 72 14.43 -5.62 16.05
C ARG A 72 14.60 -5.55 14.53
N ARG A 73 15.84 -5.45 14.05
CA ARG A 73 16.19 -5.43 12.61
C ARG A 73 15.55 -6.56 11.81
N THR A 74 15.48 -7.76 12.40
CA THR A 74 14.86 -8.94 11.76
C THR A 74 13.36 -8.77 11.54
N ILE A 75 12.65 -8.09 12.44
CA ILE A 75 11.21 -7.78 12.28
C ILE A 75 11.00 -6.81 11.13
N LEU A 76 11.83 -5.76 11.06
CA LEU A 76 11.77 -4.77 9.99
C LEU A 76 12.09 -5.41 8.64
N SER A 77 13.17 -6.18 8.55
CA SER A 77 13.56 -6.89 7.32
C SER A 77 12.44 -7.83 6.80
N ALA A 78 11.85 -8.64 7.69
CA ALA A 78 10.76 -9.53 7.32
C ALA A 78 9.52 -8.76 6.86
N ALA A 79 9.19 -7.65 7.54
CA ALA A 79 8.06 -6.81 7.15
C ALA A 79 8.30 -6.15 5.78
N LEU A 80 9.50 -5.63 5.52
CA LEU A 80 9.86 -5.07 4.21
C LEU A 80 9.75 -6.10 3.09
N HIS A 81 10.18 -7.34 3.33
CA HIS A 81 10.07 -8.40 2.35
C HIS A 81 8.62 -8.62 1.89
N GLN A 82 7.65 -8.54 2.79
CA GLN A 82 6.22 -8.67 2.46
C GLN A 82 5.69 -7.50 1.64
N ILE A 83 6.31 -6.32 1.76
CA ILE A 83 5.82 -5.06 1.18
C ILE A 83 6.57 -4.72 -0.13
N ARG A 84 7.71 -5.36 -0.39
CA ARG A 84 8.50 -5.22 -1.64
C ARG A 84 7.66 -5.19 -2.93
N PRO A 85 6.63 -6.05 -3.11
CA PRO A 85 5.79 -5.99 -4.31
C PRO A 85 5.03 -4.66 -4.49
N LEU A 86 4.60 -4.05 -3.37
CA LEU A 86 3.87 -2.77 -3.38
C LEU A 86 4.78 -1.58 -3.70
N LEU A 87 6.04 -1.63 -3.25
CA LEU A 87 7.05 -0.61 -3.55
C LEU A 87 7.43 -0.64 -5.04
N LEU A 88 7.54 -1.84 -5.63
CA LEU A 88 7.87 -2.01 -7.05
C LEU A 88 6.77 -1.45 -7.96
N CYS A 89 5.48 -1.65 -7.63
CA CYS A 89 4.38 -1.08 -8.40
C CYS A 89 4.38 0.44 -8.43
N ARG A 90 4.71 1.13 -7.32
CA ARG A 90 4.73 2.60 -7.27
C ARG A 90 5.85 3.20 -8.11
N GLN A 91 7.02 2.56 -8.14
CA GLN A 91 8.13 2.94 -9.02
C GLN A 91 7.74 2.79 -10.51
N VAL A 92 6.91 1.80 -10.84
CA VAL A 92 6.47 1.54 -12.23
C VAL A 92 5.36 2.51 -12.66
N CYS A 93 4.33 2.77 -11.84
CA CYS A 93 3.26 3.69 -12.22
C CYS A 93 3.64 5.18 -12.11
N GLY A 94 4.54 5.56 -11.19
CA GLY A 94 5.10 6.91 -11.13
C GLY A 94 5.85 7.31 -12.39
N ARG A 95 6.65 6.38 -12.95
CA ARG A 95 7.36 6.58 -14.24
C ARG A 95 6.41 6.74 -15.44
N HIS A 96 5.28 6.03 -15.45
CA HIS A 96 4.28 6.21 -16.50
C HIS A 96 3.58 7.58 -16.42
N ASN A 97 3.32 8.08 -15.21
CA ASN A 97 2.65 9.37 -15.02
C ASN A 97 3.57 10.54 -15.37
N SER A 98 4.86 10.50 -15.00
CA SER A 98 5.84 11.51 -15.42
C SER A 98 6.03 11.52 -16.93
N GLY A 99 6.16 10.35 -17.57
CA GLY A 99 6.26 10.26 -19.03
C GLY A 99 5.02 10.81 -19.76
N ARG A 100 3.82 10.63 -19.20
CA ARG A 100 2.57 11.20 -19.74
C ARG A 100 2.55 12.73 -19.62
N LEU A 101 2.98 13.28 -18.49
CA LEU A 101 3.04 14.73 -18.28
C LEU A 101 4.11 15.38 -19.18
N ASP A 102 5.28 14.75 -19.32
CA ASP A 102 6.34 15.21 -20.24
C ASP A 102 5.87 15.20 -21.71
N TYR A 103 5.14 14.17 -22.12
CA TYR A 103 4.53 14.10 -23.46
C TYR A 103 3.50 15.23 -23.68
N GLN A 104 2.65 15.49 -22.68
CA GLN A 104 1.64 16.54 -22.74
C GLN A 104 2.30 17.93 -22.83
N GLN A 105 3.34 18.19 -22.03
CA GLN A 105 4.11 19.43 -22.04
C GLN A 105 4.76 19.70 -23.42
N ARG A 106 5.28 18.67 -24.08
CA ARG A 106 5.82 18.78 -25.45
C ARG A 106 4.75 19.04 -26.49
N ARG A 107 3.54 18.47 -26.32
CA ARG A 107 2.41 18.71 -27.23
C ARG A 107 1.91 20.15 -27.13
N ASP A 108 1.76 20.66 -25.91
CA ASP A 108 1.27 22.02 -25.64
C ASP A 108 2.28 23.08 -26.12
N GLY A 109 3.59 22.79 -26.04
CA GLY A 109 4.65 23.66 -26.57
C GLY A 109 4.76 23.72 -28.10
N LEU A 110 4.21 22.76 -28.84
CA LEU A 110 4.16 22.78 -30.31
C LEU A 110 3.00 23.61 -30.85
N GLN A 111 2.09 24.08 -29.99
CA GLN A 111 0.86 24.76 -30.39
C GLN A 111 0.96 26.31 -30.34
N GLY A 112 2.11 26.86 -29.93
CA GLY A 112 2.28 28.28 -29.60
C GLY A 112 3.27 29.07 -30.45
N GLY A 113 3.38 28.83 -31.76
CA GLY A 113 4.34 29.55 -32.60
C GLY A 113 3.87 29.82 -34.02
N GLY A 114 3.18 30.95 -34.23
CA GLY A 114 3.03 31.46 -35.57
C GLY A 114 2.10 32.67 -35.71
N GLU A 115 2.53 33.84 -35.26
CA GLU A 115 2.27 35.13 -35.95
C GLU A 115 3.41 36.12 -35.60
N GLY A 116 4.15 36.57 -36.61
CA GLY A 116 5.21 37.59 -36.53
C GLY A 116 5.49 38.16 -37.93
N PRO A 117 5.81 39.46 -38.07
CA PRO A 117 5.25 40.30 -39.13
C PRO A 117 5.89 40.12 -40.51
N ARG A 118 5.06 40.32 -41.54
CA ARG A 118 5.43 40.40 -42.97
C ARG A 118 6.42 41.54 -43.21
N SER A 119 7.63 41.21 -43.66
CA SER A 119 8.57 42.18 -44.21
C SER A 119 8.12 42.60 -45.62
N VAL A 120 7.94 43.90 -45.81
CA VAL A 120 7.75 44.53 -47.11
C VAL A 120 9.09 44.59 -47.85
N VAL A 121 9.13 44.00 -49.04
CA VAL A 121 10.25 44.14 -49.99
C VAL A 121 10.16 45.53 -50.62
N SER A 122 11.20 46.35 -50.49
CA SER A 122 11.42 47.52 -51.34
C SER A 122 12.63 47.24 -52.23
N GLY A 123 12.40 47.33 -53.54
CA GLY A 123 13.39 47.14 -54.59
C GLY A 123 14.32 48.33 -54.79
N LYS A 124 15.26 48.09 -55.72
CA LYS A 124 16.36 48.94 -56.22
C LYS A 124 16.06 50.43 -56.34
#